data_AF-A0A3L7QFX0-F1
#
_entry.id   AF-A0A3L7QFX0-F1
#
_cell.length_a   1.000
_cell.length_b   1.000
_cell.length_c   1.000
_cell.angle_alpha   90.00
_cell.angle_beta   90.00
_cell.angle_gamma   90.00
#
_symmetry.space_group_name_H-M   'P 1'
#
loop_
_entity.id
_entity.type
_entity.pdbx_description
1 polymer ?
#
loop_
_entity_poly.entity_id
_entity_poly.type
_entity_poly.pdbx_seq_one_letter_code
_entity_poly.pdbx_strand_id
1 'polypeptide(L)'
;MARYSAPGKTAPNFGGAIGVTQDNVEGVDIYVPVYNFSEAHHIDPANVTGAYKSTLFFLTACVNSDGFKGFAPGEVLFLGASGTQRGQEDWEITFKFAASPNATGLVIGEITGINKKGWEYLWVRYADAEDMTAKVLVKKPIAVYVEQVYPMAAFAGLGIGG
;
A
#
# COMPACT_ATOMS: atom_id res chain seq x y z
N MET A 1 -23.11 -4.15 0.22
CA MET A 1 -23.02 -4.76 1.56
C MET A 1 -24.35 -5.42 1.90
N ALA A 2 -24.32 -6.69 2.33
CA ALA A 2 -25.51 -7.39 2.84
C ALA A 2 -25.55 -7.31 4.38
N ARG A 3 -26.74 -7.17 4.95
CA ARG A 3 -26.98 -7.10 6.40
C ARG A 3 -28.23 -7.92 6.72
N TYR A 4 -28.19 -8.69 7.81
CA TYR A 4 -29.26 -9.60 8.20
C TYR A 4 -29.61 -9.38 9.68
N SER A 5 -30.89 -9.42 10.01
CA SER A 5 -31.42 -9.25 11.37
C SER A 5 -32.38 -10.40 11.74
N ALA A 6 -32.61 -10.59 13.03
CA ALA A 6 -33.66 -11.49 13.52
C ALA A 6 -35.05 -11.03 13.03
N PRO A 7 -36.04 -11.94 12.92
CA PRO A 7 -37.39 -11.60 12.49
C PRO A 7 -37.98 -10.42 13.29
N GLY A 8 -38.56 -9.44 12.59
CA GLY A 8 -39.16 -8.25 13.20
C GLY A 8 -38.15 -7.20 13.72
N LYS A 9 -36.86 -7.36 13.45
CA LYS A 9 -35.80 -6.39 13.78
C LYS A 9 -35.15 -5.84 12.52
N THR A 10 -34.52 -4.67 12.65
CA THR A 10 -33.70 -4.06 11.59
C THR A 10 -32.24 -4.05 12.02
N ALA A 11 -31.35 -4.53 11.16
CA ALA A 11 -29.91 -4.49 11.40
C ALA A 11 -29.39 -3.04 11.29
N PRO A 12 -28.64 -2.53 12.30
CA PRO A 12 -28.07 -1.19 12.23
C PRO A 12 -27.09 -1.01 11.05
N ASN A 13 -26.96 0.23 10.56
CA ASN A 13 -26.02 0.59 9.51
C ASN A 13 -24.74 1.21 10.06
N PHE A 14 -23.66 0.42 10.11
CA PHE A 14 -22.34 0.88 10.53
C PHE A 14 -21.49 1.50 9.41
N GLY A 15 -22.06 1.70 8.21
CA GLY A 15 -21.37 2.42 7.13
C GLY A 15 -20.05 1.80 6.69
N GLY A 16 -19.92 0.46 6.75
CA GLY A 16 -18.68 -0.21 6.38
C GLY A 16 -17.69 -0.43 7.53
N ALA A 17 -17.94 0.08 8.73
CA ALA A 17 -17.13 -0.23 9.90
C ALA A 17 -17.19 -1.74 10.22
N ILE A 18 -16.04 -2.33 10.58
CA ILE A 18 -15.87 -3.74 10.91
C ILE A 18 -15.38 -3.84 12.35
N GLY A 19 -15.84 -4.84 13.11
CA GLY A 19 -15.44 -5.01 14.52
C GLY A 19 -15.94 -3.89 15.43
N VAL A 20 -17.18 -3.40 15.22
CA VAL A 20 -17.75 -2.32 16.03
C VAL A 20 -18.13 -2.85 17.42
N THR A 21 -17.59 -2.24 18.45
CA THR A 21 -17.98 -2.43 19.86
C THR A 21 -18.78 -1.23 20.34
N GLN A 22 -19.20 -1.22 21.62
CA GLN A 22 -19.94 -0.11 22.19
C GLN A 22 -19.15 1.21 22.10
N ASP A 23 -17.84 1.14 22.37
CA ASP A 23 -17.01 2.34 22.52
C ASP A 23 -16.01 2.54 21.36
N ASN A 24 -15.76 1.51 20.55
CA ASN A 24 -14.69 1.54 19.54
C ASN A 24 -15.03 0.81 18.22
N VAL A 25 -14.19 1.00 17.21
CA VAL A 25 -14.18 0.21 15.97
C VAL A 25 -12.82 -0.49 15.88
N GLU A 26 -12.81 -1.81 16.01
CA GLU A 26 -11.58 -2.62 16.04
C GLU A 26 -10.99 -2.84 14.64
N GLY A 27 -11.84 -2.87 13.61
CA GLY A 27 -11.44 -3.25 12.27
C GLY A 27 -11.20 -4.75 12.13
N VAL A 28 -10.54 -5.13 11.05
CA VAL A 28 -10.08 -6.51 10.81
C VAL A 28 -8.84 -6.47 9.94
N ASP A 29 -7.89 -7.36 10.23
CA ASP A 29 -6.75 -7.59 9.36
C ASP A 29 -7.17 -8.46 8.17
N ILE A 30 -6.97 -7.93 6.97
CA ILE A 30 -7.11 -8.68 5.73
C ILE A 30 -5.75 -8.87 5.10
N TYR A 31 -5.59 -9.95 4.33
CA TYR A 31 -4.42 -10.10 3.50
C TYR A 31 -4.42 -9.00 2.43
N VAL A 32 -3.49 -8.05 2.54
CA VAL A 32 -3.24 -7.06 1.50
C VAL A 32 -2.45 -7.77 0.40
N PRO A 33 -2.98 -7.86 -0.84
CA PRO A 33 -2.27 -8.54 -1.91
C PRO A 33 -0.98 -7.80 -2.24
N VAL A 34 0.14 -8.48 -1.99
CA VAL A 34 1.49 -8.01 -2.31
C VAL A 34 2.16 -9.04 -3.20
N TYR A 35 2.53 -8.64 -4.41
CA TYR A 35 3.34 -9.44 -5.32
C TYR A 35 4.82 -9.17 -5.07
N ASN A 36 5.52 -10.14 -4.49
CA ASN A 36 6.96 -10.03 -4.25
C ASN A 36 7.73 -10.63 -5.40
N PHE A 37 8.70 -9.89 -5.93
CA PHE A 37 9.57 -10.38 -7.01
C PHE A 37 11.00 -9.89 -6.82
N SER A 38 11.93 -10.58 -7.49
CA SER A 38 13.34 -10.23 -7.49
C SER A 38 13.95 -10.38 -8.87
N GLU A 39 14.88 -9.49 -9.20
CA GLU A 39 15.65 -9.52 -10.45
C GLU A 39 17.14 -9.62 -10.14
N ALA A 40 17.83 -10.58 -10.76
CA ALA A 40 19.28 -10.71 -10.67
C ALA A 40 19.93 -10.17 -11.94
N HIS A 41 20.92 -9.30 -11.78
CA HIS A 41 21.66 -8.66 -12.87
C HIS A 41 23.16 -8.82 -12.66
N HIS A 42 23.89 -9.06 -13.76
CA HIS A 42 25.35 -9.01 -13.79
C HIS A 42 25.78 -7.61 -14.24
N ILE A 43 26.51 -6.90 -13.39
CA ILE A 43 26.89 -5.50 -13.60
C ILE A 43 28.40 -5.37 -13.56
N ASP A 44 28.97 -4.76 -14.60
CA ASP A 44 30.41 -4.50 -14.70
C ASP A 44 30.92 -3.75 -13.45
N PRO A 45 32.07 -4.15 -12.87
CA PRO A 45 32.63 -3.51 -11.68
C PRO A 45 32.84 -1.99 -11.82
N ALA A 46 33.09 -1.48 -13.02
CA ALA A 46 33.23 -0.05 -13.30
C ALA A 46 31.92 0.73 -13.06
N ASN A 47 30.76 0.06 -13.16
CA ASN A 47 29.45 0.67 -12.92
C ASN A 47 29.03 0.58 -11.45
N VAL A 48 29.56 -0.37 -10.67
CA VAL A 48 29.25 -0.56 -9.24
C VAL A 48 30.10 0.37 -8.35
N THR A 49 29.99 1.67 -8.65
CA THR A 49 30.71 2.75 -7.97
C THR A 49 30.16 3.03 -6.57
N GLY A 50 30.89 3.83 -5.77
CA GLY A 50 30.37 4.33 -4.49
C GLY A 50 29.07 5.13 -4.66
N ALA A 51 28.98 5.94 -5.71
CA ALA A 51 27.77 6.70 -6.02
C ALA A 51 26.59 5.78 -6.35
N TYR A 52 26.81 4.72 -7.11
CA TYR A 52 25.78 3.73 -7.41
C TYR A 52 25.27 3.03 -6.15
N LYS A 53 26.17 2.62 -5.25
CA LYS A 53 25.79 2.04 -3.95
C LYS A 53 24.97 3.02 -3.11
N SER A 54 25.32 4.31 -3.11
CA SER A 54 24.52 5.36 -2.46
C SER A 54 23.14 5.52 -3.10
N THR A 55 23.03 5.44 -4.44
CA THR A 55 21.73 5.45 -5.12
C THR A 55 20.85 4.29 -4.67
N LEU A 56 21.38 3.06 -4.62
CA LEU A 56 20.64 1.90 -4.12
C LEU A 56 20.20 2.09 -2.65
N PHE A 57 21.07 2.67 -1.82
CA PHE A 57 20.74 3.00 -0.44
C PHE A 57 19.60 4.00 -0.34
N PHE A 58 19.65 5.12 -1.06
CA PHE A 58 18.61 6.16 -1.00
C PHE A 58 17.29 5.74 -1.63
N LEU A 59 17.31 4.88 -2.65
CA LEU A 59 16.09 4.35 -3.26
C LEU A 59 15.45 3.26 -2.41
N THR A 60 16.18 2.62 -1.49
CA THR A 60 15.60 1.59 -0.62
C THR A 60 14.47 2.19 0.20
N ALA A 61 13.34 1.47 0.28
CA ALA A 61 12.08 1.94 0.87
C ALA A 61 11.42 3.14 0.14
N CYS A 62 11.80 3.41 -1.11
CA CYS A 62 11.04 4.29 -1.99
C CYS A 62 10.05 3.50 -2.86
N VAL A 63 8.99 4.18 -3.29
CA VAL A 63 7.99 3.69 -4.25
C VAL A 63 8.22 4.35 -5.61
N ASN A 64 7.99 3.62 -6.69
CA ASN A 64 8.18 4.12 -8.05
C ASN A 64 7.33 5.37 -8.35
N SER A 65 7.97 6.47 -8.74
CA SER A 65 7.29 7.68 -9.24
C SER A 65 6.78 7.58 -10.66
N ASP A 66 7.35 6.65 -11.44
CA ASP A 66 7.09 6.43 -12.86
C ASP A 66 6.72 4.97 -13.11
N GLY A 67 6.27 4.65 -14.32
CA GLY A 67 6.03 3.25 -14.70
C GLY A 67 7.29 2.41 -14.51
N PHE A 68 7.14 1.21 -13.93
CA PHE A 68 8.27 0.31 -13.67
C PHE A 68 7.83 -1.15 -13.80
N LYS A 69 8.50 -1.89 -14.68
CA LYS A 69 8.28 -3.32 -14.95
C LYS A 69 6.82 -3.68 -15.28
N GLY A 70 6.15 -2.78 -16.00
CA GLY A 70 4.73 -2.91 -16.36
C GLY A 70 3.74 -2.48 -15.28
N PHE A 71 4.22 -2.05 -14.11
CA PHE A 71 3.39 -1.49 -13.03
C PHE A 71 3.25 0.03 -13.14
N ALA A 72 2.13 0.56 -12.68
CA ALA A 72 1.84 1.99 -12.68
C ALA A 72 2.65 2.73 -11.59
N PRO A 73 2.82 4.06 -11.70
CA PRO A 73 3.36 4.88 -10.62
C PRO A 73 2.65 4.62 -9.28
N GLY A 74 3.41 4.43 -8.21
CA GLY A 74 2.86 4.19 -6.87
C GLY A 74 2.66 2.73 -6.48
N GLU A 75 2.93 1.78 -7.38
CA GLU A 75 2.62 0.37 -7.17
C GLU A 75 3.80 -0.47 -6.69
N VAL A 76 5.05 -0.06 -6.94
CA VAL A 76 6.26 -0.86 -6.67
C VAL A 76 7.12 -0.21 -5.60
N LEU A 77 7.28 -0.91 -4.47
CA LEU A 77 8.23 -0.59 -3.40
C LEU A 77 9.56 -1.31 -3.64
N PHE A 78 10.66 -0.57 -3.61
CA PHE A 78 11.99 -1.15 -3.65
C PHE A 78 12.43 -1.58 -2.24
N LEU A 79 12.58 -2.88 -2.04
CA LEU A 79 12.97 -3.48 -0.76
C LEU A 79 14.49 -3.48 -0.53
N GLY A 80 15.26 -3.10 -1.55
CA GLY A 80 16.71 -3.04 -1.52
C GLY A 80 17.37 -4.05 -2.47
N ALA A 81 18.69 -4.00 -2.50
CA ALA A 81 19.52 -4.87 -3.32
C ALA A 81 20.60 -5.56 -2.49
N SER A 82 21.04 -6.72 -2.94
CA SER A 82 22.15 -7.48 -2.35
C SER A 82 23.07 -7.91 -3.47
N GLY A 83 24.37 -7.62 -3.33
CA GLY A 83 25.36 -7.87 -4.38
C GLY A 83 26.53 -8.69 -3.88
N THR A 84 27.02 -9.59 -4.73
CA THR A 84 28.26 -10.34 -4.51
C THR A 84 29.17 -10.22 -5.73
N GLN A 85 30.48 -10.13 -5.48
CA GLN A 85 31.50 -10.13 -6.52
C GLN A 85 32.53 -11.22 -6.22
N ARG A 86 32.94 -11.96 -7.25
CA ARG A 86 34.03 -12.94 -7.16
C ARG A 86 35.25 -12.42 -7.90
N GLY A 87 36.31 -12.10 -7.16
CA GLY A 87 37.55 -11.58 -7.74
C GLY A 87 37.32 -10.28 -8.51
N GLN A 88 37.62 -10.29 -9.81
CA GLN A 88 37.43 -9.15 -10.72
C GLN A 88 36.27 -9.34 -11.71
N GLU A 89 35.45 -10.38 -11.54
CA GLU A 89 34.26 -10.62 -12.37
C GLU A 89 33.17 -9.57 -12.10
N ASP A 90 32.11 -9.62 -12.91
CA ASP A 90 30.92 -8.80 -12.73
C ASP A 90 30.29 -9.00 -11.35
N TRP A 91 29.64 -7.94 -10.87
CA TRP A 91 28.80 -8.02 -9.68
C TRP A 91 27.50 -8.73 -10.04
N GLU A 92 27.19 -9.80 -9.32
CA GLU A 92 25.85 -10.38 -9.30
C GLU A 92 25.02 -9.64 -8.25
N ILE A 93 24.10 -8.78 -8.70
CA ILE A 93 23.22 -7.99 -7.83
C ILE A 93 21.78 -8.46 -7.98
N THR A 94 21.19 -8.88 -6.87
CA THR A 94 19.77 -9.21 -6.75
C THR A 94 19.01 -8.03 -6.16
N PHE A 95 18.02 -7.52 -6.89
CA PHE A 95 17.10 -6.48 -6.47
C PHE A 95 15.80 -7.11 -6.00
N LYS A 96 15.21 -6.57 -4.93
CA LYS A 96 13.96 -7.08 -4.36
C LYS A 96 12.89 -6.01 -4.40
N PHE A 97 11.70 -6.40 -4.82
CA PHE A 97 10.55 -5.50 -4.98
C PHE A 97 9.29 -6.13 -4.40
N ALA A 98 8.39 -5.26 -4.00
CA ALA A 98 7.02 -5.62 -3.67
C ALA A 98 6.07 -4.73 -4.47
N ALA A 99 5.10 -5.32 -5.17
CA ALA A 99 4.08 -4.62 -5.91
C ALA A 99 2.72 -4.73 -5.22
N SER A 100 1.99 -3.63 -5.14
CA SER A 100 0.61 -3.57 -4.67
C SER A 100 -0.19 -2.62 -5.57
N PRO A 101 -1.38 -3.02 -6.04
CA PRO A 101 -2.12 -2.24 -7.02
C PRO A 101 -2.64 -0.93 -6.42
N ASN A 102 -2.68 0.11 -7.25
CA ASN A 102 -3.40 1.34 -6.91
C ASN A 102 -4.92 1.05 -6.87
N ALA A 103 -5.62 1.73 -5.98
CA ALA A 103 -7.07 1.62 -5.84
C ALA A 103 -7.74 2.98 -6.07
N THR A 104 -8.79 2.98 -6.89
CA THR A 104 -9.57 4.19 -7.20
C THR A 104 -11.05 3.95 -6.97
N GLY A 105 -11.79 5.01 -6.64
CA GLY A 105 -13.24 4.91 -6.46
C GLY A 105 -13.65 4.05 -5.25
N LEU A 106 -12.77 3.93 -4.26
CA LEU A 106 -13.10 3.27 -3.01
C LEU A 106 -14.24 4.02 -2.30
N VAL A 107 -15.07 3.26 -1.59
CA VAL A 107 -16.24 3.77 -0.86
C VAL A 107 -16.20 3.26 0.57
N ILE A 108 -16.29 4.17 1.53
CA ILE A 108 -16.36 3.87 2.97
C ILE A 108 -17.56 4.64 3.54
N GLY A 109 -18.63 3.91 3.82
CA GLY A 109 -19.91 4.50 4.20
C GLY A 109 -20.46 5.38 3.08
N GLU A 110 -20.64 6.67 3.39
CA GLU A 110 -21.10 7.69 2.43
C GLU A 110 -19.93 8.44 1.77
N ILE A 111 -18.68 8.17 2.19
CA ILE A 111 -17.48 8.78 1.65
C ILE A 111 -17.10 8.01 0.38
N THR A 112 -17.30 8.62 -0.78
CA THR A 112 -17.08 8.02 -2.10
C THR A 112 -15.91 8.66 -2.83
N GLY A 113 -15.37 7.98 -3.84
CA GLY A 113 -14.35 8.55 -4.72
C GLY A 113 -12.95 8.58 -4.09
N ILE A 114 -12.71 7.74 -3.09
CA ILE A 114 -11.42 7.67 -2.40
C ILE A 114 -10.41 6.98 -3.34
N ASN A 115 -9.29 7.63 -3.54
CA ASN A 115 -8.17 7.10 -4.31
C ASN A 115 -6.97 6.90 -3.38
N LYS A 116 -6.23 5.81 -3.59
CA LYS A 116 -5.10 5.40 -2.76
C LYS A 116 -4.10 4.63 -3.62
N LYS A 117 -2.82 4.99 -3.56
CA LYS A 117 -1.75 4.22 -4.18
C LYS A 117 -1.47 2.93 -3.43
N GLY A 118 -0.82 1.96 -4.07
CA GLY A 118 -0.53 0.65 -3.49
C GLY A 118 0.06 0.73 -2.08
N TRP A 119 1.03 1.63 -1.90
CA TRP A 119 1.84 1.76 -0.68
C TRP A 119 1.49 2.95 0.22
N GLU A 120 0.38 3.64 -0.02
CA GLU A 120 -0.16 4.63 0.92
C GLU A 120 -0.86 3.93 2.10
N TYR A 121 -1.06 4.64 3.20
CA TYR A 121 -1.80 4.15 4.36
C TYR A 121 -3.15 4.85 4.44
N LEU A 122 -4.24 4.07 4.42
CA LEU A 122 -5.60 4.60 4.54
C LEU A 122 -6.13 4.30 5.92
N TRP A 123 -6.61 5.33 6.62
CA TRP A 123 -7.29 5.18 7.91
C TRP A 123 -8.57 6.02 7.97
N VAL A 124 -9.49 5.61 8.85
CA VAL A 124 -10.84 6.13 8.90
C VAL A 124 -11.11 6.68 10.29
N ARG A 125 -11.68 7.89 10.36
CA ARG A 125 -12.17 8.48 11.61
C ARG A 125 -13.67 8.24 11.73
N TYR A 126 -14.10 7.81 12.91
CA TYR A 126 -15.49 7.51 13.22
C TYR A 126 -16.07 8.47 14.25
N ALA A 127 -17.40 8.67 14.22
CA ALA A 127 -18.15 9.38 15.25
C ALA A 127 -19.51 8.71 15.49
N ASP A 128 -20.13 9.04 16.63
CA ASP A 128 -21.47 8.59 16.96
C ASP A 128 -22.51 9.26 16.04
N ALA A 129 -23.43 8.45 15.54
CA ALA A 129 -24.55 8.87 14.72
C ALA A 129 -25.79 8.05 15.07
N GLU A 130 -26.96 8.69 15.01
CA GLU A 130 -28.22 7.98 15.19
C GLU A 130 -28.58 7.20 13.92
N ASP A 131 -28.88 5.92 14.07
CA ASP A 131 -29.59 5.14 13.05
C ASP A 131 -31.08 5.25 13.31
N MET A 132 -31.77 6.16 12.61
CA MET A 132 -33.21 6.40 12.78
C MET A 132 -34.07 5.17 12.46
N THR A 133 -33.57 4.24 11.64
CA THR A 133 -34.33 3.05 11.24
C THR A 133 -34.22 1.95 12.29
N ALA A 134 -33.01 1.72 12.80
CA ALA A 134 -32.77 0.76 13.88
C ALA A 134 -33.02 1.34 15.28
N LYS A 135 -33.17 2.67 15.39
CA LYS A 135 -33.37 3.45 16.62
C LYS A 135 -32.28 3.23 17.66
N VAL A 136 -31.02 3.22 17.21
CA VAL A 136 -29.83 3.04 18.05
C VAL A 136 -28.71 3.99 17.63
N LEU A 137 -27.79 4.30 18.55
CA LEU A 137 -26.53 4.97 18.21
C LEU A 137 -25.56 3.97 17.58
N VAL A 138 -24.89 4.41 16.52
CA VAL A 138 -23.88 3.65 15.78
C VAL A 138 -22.64 4.50 15.55
N LYS A 139 -21.46 3.86 15.44
CA LYS A 139 -20.25 4.52 14.95
C LYS A 139 -20.30 4.55 13.42
N LYS A 140 -20.26 5.74 12.81
CA LYS A 140 -20.19 5.93 11.36
C LYS A 140 -18.89 6.61 10.94
N PRO A 141 -18.34 6.27 9.75
CA PRO A 141 -17.17 6.95 9.22
C PRO A 141 -17.54 8.40 8.89
N ILE A 142 -16.70 9.35 9.33
CA ILE A 142 -16.88 10.78 9.09
C ILE A 142 -15.76 11.40 8.26
N ALA A 143 -14.58 10.76 8.23
CA ALA A 143 -13.46 11.17 7.41
C ALA A 143 -12.58 9.97 7.08
N VAL A 144 -11.92 10.04 5.92
CA VAL A 144 -10.90 9.09 5.48
C VAL A 144 -9.63 9.89 5.20
N TYR A 145 -8.50 9.36 5.63
CA TYR A 145 -7.19 9.94 5.44
C TYR A 145 -6.34 8.96 4.66
N VAL A 146 -5.63 9.46 3.66
CA VAL A 146 -4.69 8.70 2.85
C VAL A 146 -3.33 9.35 3.02
N GLU A 147 -2.43 8.63 3.66
CA GLU A 147 -1.12 9.12 4.04
C GLU A 147 -0.03 8.45 3.21
N GLN A 148 0.88 9.25 2.68
CA GLN A 148 2.08 8.72 2.05
C GLN A 148 3.08 8.31 3.14
N VAL A 149 3.24 7.00 3.34
CA VAL A 149 4.14 6.44 4.36
C VAL A 149 5.51 6.02 3.81
N TYR A 150 5.64 5.95 2.48
CA TYR A 150 6.91 5.74 1.79
C TYR A 150 7.20 6.89 0.81
N PRO A 151 8.44 7.39 0.74
CA PRO A 151 8.82 8.39 -0.25
C PRO A 151 8.67 7.86 -1.68
N MET A 152 8.41 8.76 -2.63
CA MET A 152 8.32 8.43 -4.05
C MET A 152 9.64 8.80 -4.73
N ALA A 153 10.15 7.95 -5.60
CA ALA A 153 11.38 8.21 -6.35
C ALA A 153 11.38 7.51 -7.71
N ALA A 154 12.13 8.08 -8.66
CA ALA A 154 12.31 7.50 -9.99
C ALA A 154 13.28 6.31 -9.91
N PHE A 155 12.86 5.16 -10.44
CA PHE A 155 13.67 3.94 -10.41
C PHE A 155 14.66 3.82 -11.57
N ALA A 156 14.73 4.82 -12.45
CA ALA A 156 15.76 4.89 -13.49
C ALA A 156 17.18 4.80 -12.91
N GLY A 157 17.39 5.30 -11.68
CA GLY A 157 18.66 5.22 -10.96
C GLY A 157 19.09 3.81 -10.55
N LEU A 158 18.20 2.81 -10.60
CA LEU A 158 18.56 1.41 -10.35
C LEU A 158 19.38 0.80 -11.50
N GLY A 159 19.33 1.38 -12.70
CA GLY A 159 20.15 0.95 -13.83
C GLY A 159 19.77 -0.41 -14.46
N ILE A 160 18.59 -0.95 -14.14
CA ILE A 160 18.12 -2.28 -14.57
C ILE A 160 16.97 -2.24 -15.61
N GLY A 161 16.77 -1.09 -16.23
CA GLY A 161 15.63 -0.83 -17.12
C GLY A 161 14.30 -0.68 -16.36
N GLY A 162 13.32 -0.07 -17.04
CA GLY A 162 11.94 0.04 -16.58
C GLY A 162 11.03 -1.02 -17.17
#